data_AF-A0A6M1TX57-F1
#
_entry.id   AF-A0A6M1TX57-F1
#
_cell.length_a   1.000
_cell.length_b   1.000
_cell.length_c   1.000
_cell.angle_alpha   90.00
_cell.angle_beta   90.00
_cell.angle_gamma   90.00
#
_symmetry.space_group_name_H-M   'P 1'
#
loop_
_entity.id
_entity.type
_entity.pdbx_description
1 polymer ?
#
loop_
_entity_poly.entity_id
_entity_poly.type
_entity_poly.pdbx_seq_one_letter_code
_entity_poly.pdbx_strand_id
1 'polypeptide(L)'
;MGQRIDRALDLAVEVFQTTELACFVRGTRIETATGFVAVEDLRDGMLIETMDHGLQPVRRVLSKTVAAQEALAPIRIERGVLGNIRPLLVSPHHRMVLSGWRAELMTGETEVLAAARDLVGRGQVTIEPRDSVEYFHLLFDRHEIIFAEGAATESYHPFADGLTVLAPETMAELAAIFPDLGPAFWEDTLLGGTARPCVDRAEAALLMAE
;
A
#
# COMPACT_ATOMS: atom_id res chain seq x y z
N MET A 1 6.16 5.59 -24.39
CA MET A 1 5.42 5.27 -23.15
C MET A 1 5.97 4.02 -22.48
N GLY A 2 5.95 2.85 -23.14
CA GLY A 2 6.36 1.55 -22.55
C GLY A 2 7.73 1.53 -21.85
N GLN A 3 8.81 1.84 -22.56
CA GLN A 3 10.18 1.83 -22.00
C GLN A 3 10.39 2.70 -20.74
N ARG A 4 9.53 3.71 -20.51
CA ARG A 4 9.66 4.63 -19.37
C ARG A 4 9.01 4.08 -18.11
N ILE A 5 7.85 3.43 -18.27
CA ILE A 5 7.18 2.70 -17.19
C ILE A 5 8.04 1.49 -16.80
N ASP A 6 8.63 0.79 -17.77
CA ASP A 6 9.48 -0.38 -17.52
C ASP A 6 10.65 -0.05 -16.57
N ARG A 7 11.33 1.08 -16.78
CA ARG A 7 12.46 1.48 -15.91
C ARG A 7 12.04 1.90 -14.51
N ALA A 8 10.86 2.52 -14.37
CA ALA A 8 10.31 2.86 -13.05
C ALA A 8 9.89 1.59 -12.28
N LEU A 9 9.37 0.58 -12.98
CA LEU A 9 9.09 -0.73 -12.41
C LEU A 9 10.38 -1.43 -11.95
N ASP A 10 11.45 -1.40 -12.75
CA ASP A 10 12.74 -2.00 -12.36
C ASP A 10 13.30 -1.36 -11.08
N LEU A 11 13.25 -0.03 -10.97
CA LEU A 11 13.67 0.68 -9.75
C LEU A 11 12.81 0.30 -8.54
N ALA A 12 11.49 0.17 -8.71
CA ALA A 12 10.60 -0.27 -7.64
C ALA A 12 10.96 -1.67 -7.12
N VAL A 13 11.38 -2.57 -8.03
CA VAL A 13 11.88 -3.91 -7.66
C VAL A 13 13.17 -3.82 -6.85
N GLU A 14 14.12 -2.97 -7.25
CA GLU A 14 15.38 -2.77 -6.52
C GLU A 14 15.16 -2.17 -5.12
N VAL A 15 14.27 -1.18 -5.00
CA VAL A 15 13.88 -0.59 -3.71
C VAL A 15 13.25 -1.66 -2.81
N PHE A 16 12.36 -2.50 -3.35
CA PHE A 16 11.73 -3.57 -2.57
C PHE A 16 12.74 -4.57 -1.98
N GLN A 17 13.80 -4.88 -2.72
CA GLN A 17 14.87 -5.76 -2.24
C GLN A 17 15.64 -5.17 -1.05
N THR A 18 15.67 -3.84 -0.93
CA THR A 18 16.53 -3.11 0.02
C THR A 18 15.76 -2.43 1.16
N THR A 19 14.43 -2.42 1.13
CA THR A 19 13.58 -1.69 2.10
C THR A 19 12.48 -2.55 2.72
N GLU A 20 12.02 -2.17 3.91
CA GLU A 20 10.87 -2.78 4.60
C GLU A 20 9.63 -1.90 4.37
N LEU A 21 8.79 -2.24 3.40
CA LEU A 21 7.65 -1.43 2.98
C LEU A 21 6.31 -2.16 3.21
N ALA A 22 5.21 -1.56 2.75
CA ALA A 22 3.84 -2.04 2.92
C ALA A 22 3.57 -3.41 2.25
N CYS A 23 3.41 -4.49 3.03
CA CYS A 23 3.26 -5.86 2.51
C CYS A 23 1.97 -6.55 2.97
N PHE A 24 1.45 -7.46 2.14
CA PHE A 24 0.46 -8.48 2.53
C PHE A 24 1.15 -9.75 3.01
N VAL A 25 0.60 -10.43 4.02
CA VAL A 25 1.07 -11.76 4.42
C VAL A 25 0.49 -12.82 3.49
N ARG A 26 1.28 -13.87 3.18
CA ARG A 26 0.81 -15.07 2.49
C ARG A 26 -0.56 -15.55 2.98
N GLY A 27 -1.44 -15.90 2.05
CA GLY A 27 -2.81 -16.34 2.31
C GLY A 27 -3.83 -15.20 2.40
N THR A 28 -3.37 -13.94 2.41
CA THR A 28 -4.26 -12.77 2.26
C THR A 28 -4.93 -12.83 0.91
N ARG A 29 -6.26 -12.67 0.87
CA ARG A 29 -7.03 -12.70 -0.36
C ARG A 29 -7.31 -11.29 -0.85
N ILE A 30 -7.05 -11.06 -2.12
CA ILE A 30 -7.26 -9.79 -2.81
C ILE A 30 -8.48 -9.92 -3.70
N GLU A 31 -9.32 -8.89 -3.72
CA GLU A 31 -10.47 -8.82 -4.61
C GLU A 31 -10.03 -8.61 -6.06
N THR A 32 -10.45 -9.51 -6.94
CA THR A 32 -10.13 -9.47 -8.38
C THR A 32 -11.41 -9.40 -9.20
N ALA A 33 -11.28 -9.21 -10.51
CA ALA A 33 -12.40 -9.29 -11.45
C ALA A 33 -13.24 -10.57 -11.34
N THR A 34 -12.65 -11.66 -10.84
CA THR A 34 -13.28 -12.98 -10.72
C THR A 34 -13.52 -13.40 -9.27
N GLY A 35 -13.44 -12.47 -8.32
CA GLY A 35 -13.59 -12.70 -6.88
C GLY A 35 -12.25 -12.76 -6.14
N PHE A 36 -12.27 -13.30 -4.92
CA PHE A 36 -11.09 -13.32 -4.05
C PHE A 36 -10.04 -14.34 -4.50
N VAL A 37 -8.81 -13.88 -4.72
CA VAL A 37 -7.64 -14.70 -5.04
C VAL A 37 -6.56 -14.51 -3.98
N ALA A 38 -5.91 -15.59 -3.54
CA ALA A 38 -4.80 -15.48 -2.60
C ALA A 38 -3.63 -14.70 -3.22
N VAL A 39 -2.97 -13.85 -2.43
CA VAL A 39 -1.94 -12.93 -2.93
C VAL A 39 -0.77 -13.67 -3.58
N GLU A 40 -0.43 -14.86 -3.09
CA GLU A 40 0.61 -15.73 -3.68
C GLU A 40 0.24 -16.33 -5.05
N ASP A 41 -1.04 -16.34 -5.41
CA ASP A 41 -1.55 -16.89 -6.66
C ASP A 41 -1.75 -15.80 -7.71
N LEU A 42 -1.62 -14.53 -7.33
CA LEU A 42 -1.64 -13.41 -8.25
C LEU A 42 -0.42 -13.43 -9.17
N ARG A 43 -0.62 -12.97 -10.41
CA ARG A 43 0.40 -12.91 -11.45
C ARG A 43 0.35 -11.56 -12.15
N ASP A 44 1.48 -11.15 -12.71
CA ASP A 44 1.57 -9.98 -13.56
C ASP A 44 0.50 -10.02 -14.67
N GLY A 45 -0.16 -8.88 -14.89
CA GLY A 45 -1.24 -8.70 -15.85
C GLY A 45 -2.63 -9.11 -15.34
N MET A 46 -2.76 -9.75 -14.18
CA MET A 46 -4.08 -10.01 -13.58
C MET A 46 -4.79 -8.70 -13.23
N LEU A 47 -6.10 -8.67 -13.44
CA LEU A 47 -6.94 -7.50 -13.16
C LEU A 47 -7.46 -7.53 -11.71
N ILE A 48 -7.12 -6.49 -10.97
CA ILE A 48 -7.52 -6.26 -9.58
C ILE A 48 -8.55 -5.14 -9.55
N GLU A 49 -9.59 -5.31 -8.73
CA GLU A 49 -10.56 -4.25 -8.49
C GLU A 49 -9.91 -3.16 -7.65
N THR A 50 -9.86 -1.94 -8.18
CA THR A 50 -9.39 -0.75 -7.46
C THR A 50 -10.57 0.20 -7.22
N MET A 51 -10.47 0.95 -6.12
CA MET A 51 -11.54 1.84 -5.67
C MET A 51 -11.84 2.97 -6.66
N ASP A 52 -10.78 3.55 -7.25
CA ASP A 52 -10.90 4.79 -8.02
C ASP A 52 -10.91 4.55 -9.54
N HIS A 53 -10.27 3.48 -10.00
CA HIS A 53 -9.98 3.25 -11.42
C HIS A 53 -10.55 1.92 -11.95
N GLY A 54 -11.39 1.24 -11.17
CA GLY A 54 -11.97 -0.05 -11.55
C GLY A 54 -10.91 -1.13 -11.73
N LEU A 55 -11.07 -1.99 -12.74
CA LEU A 55 -10.12 -3.09 -12.97
C LEU A 55 -8.78 -2.61 -13.52
N GLN A 56 -7.73 -2.72 -12.71
CA GLN A 56 -6.36 -2.37 -13.10
C GLN A 56 -5.43 -3.59 -13.16
N PRO A 57 -4.53 -3.67 -14.16
CA PRO A 57 -3.59 -4.78 -14.27
C PRO A 57 -2.45 -4.62 -13.24
N VAL A 58 -2.17 -5.70 -12.49
CA VAL A 58 -0.95 -5.76 -11.68
C VAL A 58 0.26 -5.74 -12.61
N ARG A 59 1.17 -4.79 -12.40
CA ARG A 59 2.41 -4.70 -13.18
C ARG A 59 3.46 -5.67 -12.69
N ARG A 60 3.60 -5.80 -11.37
CA ARG A 60 4.49 -6.76 -10.72
C ARG A 60 3.88 -7.29 -9.44
N VAL A 61 3.99 -8.60 -9.26
CA VAL A 61 3.82 -9.25 -7.95
C VAL A 61 5.21 -9.53 -7.39
N LEU A 62 5.53 -8.91 -6.25
CA LEU A 62 6.83 -9.11 -5.59
C LEU A 62 6.62 -9.84 -4.28
N SER A 63 7.53 -10.74 -3.93
CA SER A 63 7.51 -11.38 -2.62
C SER A 63 8.90 -11.54 -2.02
N LYS A 64 8.95 -11.57 -0.69
CA LYS A 64 10.15 -11.94 0.06
C LYS A 64 9.78 -12.61 1.38
N THR A 65 10.61 -13.56 1.79
CA THR A 65 10.48 -14.22 3.09
C THR A 65 11.45 -13.60 4.08
N VAL A 66 10.98 -13.22 5.26
CA VAL A 66 11.77 -12.59 6.31
C VAL A 66 11.52 -13.26 7.65
N ALA A 67 12.42 -13.04 8.62
CA ALA A 67 12.13 -13.30 10.02
C ALA A 67 11.16 -12.23 10.53
N ALA A 68 10.00 -12.65 11.01
CA ALA A 68 8.88 -11.76 11.30
C ALA A 68 8.79 -11.44 12.79
N GLN A 69 9.88 -10.90 13.31
CA GLN A 69 10.05 -10.53 14.71
C GLN A 69 10.22 -9.01 14.83
N GLU A 70 9.97 -8.49 16.03
CA GLU A 70 10.16 -7.06 16.37
C GLU A 70 9.55 -6.11 15.33
N ALA A 71 10.37 -5.31 14.64
CA ALA A 71 9.95 -4.30 13.68
C ALA A 71 9.29 -4.86 12.41
N LEU A 72 9.44 -6.16 12.15
CA LEU A 72 8.88 -6.88 11.00
C LEU A 72 7.70 -7.80 11.37
N ALA A 73 7.30 -7.83 12.65
CA ALA A 73 6.19 -8.65 13.11
C ALA A 73 4.87 -8.19 12.46
N PRO A 74 4.09 -9.09 11.84
CA PRO A 74 2.81 -8.76 11.23
C PRO A 74 1.88 -8.04 12.20
N ILE A 75 1.09 -7.11 11.66
CA ILE A 75 -0.06 -6.57 12.35
C ILE A 75 -1.27 -7.38 11.94
N ARG A 76 -1.94 -7.95 12.95
CA ARG A 76 -3.20 -8.65 12.80
C ARG A 76 -4.33 -7.67 13.05
N ILE A 77 -5.21 -7.55 12.07
CA ILE A 77 -6.46 -6.79 12.14
C ILE A 77 -7.58 -7.81 12.18
N GLU A 78 -8.26 -7.95 13.32
CA GLU A 78 -9.32 -8.94 13.46
C GLU A 78 -10.52 -8.65 12.55
N ARG A 79 -11.31 -9.70 12.31
CA ARG A 79 -12.49 -9.61 11.43
C ARG A 79 -13.40 -8.44 11.83
N GLY A 80 -13.75 -7.61 10.84
CA GLY A 80 -14.72 -6.54 10.96
C GLY A 80 -14.18 -5.24 11.56
N VAL A 81 -12.91 -5.20 11.99
CA VAL A 81 -12.32 -3.97 12.55
C VAL A 81 -12.27 -2.85 11.51
N LEU A 82 -11.90 -3.16 10.27
CA LEU A 82 -11.85 -2.21 9.15
C LEU A 82 -12.78 -2.63 7.99
N GLY A 83 -13.87 -3.33 8.32
CA GLY A 83 -14.76 -3.92 7.30
C GLY A 83 -14.23 -5.20 6.64
N ASN A 84 -13.02 -5.65 7.02
CA ASN A 84 -12.46 -6.91 6.56
C ASN A 84 -13.35 -8.12 6.97
N ILE A 85 -13.62 -9.02 6.02
CA ILE A 85 -14.49 -10.19 6.21
C ILE A 85 -13.83 -11.35 6.97
N ARG A 86 -12.50 -11.31 7.12
CA ARG A 86 -11.65 -12.27 7.82
C ARG A 86 -10.50 -11.54 8.51
N PRO A 87 -9.81 -12.16 9.48
CA PRO A 87 -8.59 -11.58 10.03
C PRO A 87 -7.59 -11.30 8.92
N LEU A 88 -7.07 -10.08 8.89
CA LEU A 88 -6.13 -9.59 7.89
C LEU A 88 -4.75 -9.42 8.54
N LEU A 89 -3.70 -9.88 7.87
CA LEU A 89 -2.32 -9.81 8.33
C LEU A 89 -1.49 -9.01 7.32
N VAL A 90 -0.92 -7.92 7.79
CA VAL A 90 -0.13 -6.99 6.95
C VAL A 90 1.16 -6.60 7.66
N SER A 91 2.14 -6.07 6.93
CA SER A 91 3.36 -5.52 7.56
C SER A 91 3.03 -4.26 8.38
N PRO A 92 3.86 -3.90 9.38
CA PRO A 92 3.65 -2.72 10.23
C PRO A 92 3.43 -1.40 9.49
N HIS A 93 4.11 -1.22 8.35
CA HIS A 93 4.05 -0.01 7.53
C HIS A 93 2.92 -0.02 6.50
N HIS A 94 2.21 -1.14 6.35
CA HIS A 94 1.13 -1.25 5.39
C HIS A 94 -0.03 -0.34 5.78
N ARG A 95 -0.45 0.54 4.87
CA ARG A 95 -1.48 1.52 5.19
C ARG A 95 -2.88 1.01 4.83
N MET A 96 -3.77 1.21 5.78
CA MET A 96 -5.19 0.89 5.67
C MET A 96 -5.97 2.17 5.43
N VAL A 97 -7.06 2.08 4.67
CA VAL A 97 -7.95 3.22 4.50
C VAL A 97 -8.82 3.37 5.74
N LEU A 98 -8.79 4.56 6.33
CA LEU A 98 -9.76 5.01 7.33
C LEU A 98 -10.68 6.03 6.68
N SER A 99 -11.98 5.90 6.91
CA SER A 99 -12.99 6.78 6.31
C SER A 99 -14.06 7.19 7.32
N GLY A 100 -14.80 8.24 6.97
CA GLY A 100 -15.94 8.73 7.75
C GLY A 100 -15.75 10.15 8.28
N TRP A 101 -16.76 10.64 9.01
CA TRP A 101 -16.86 12.06 9.40
C TRP A 101 -15.67 12.58 10.22
N ARG A 102 -15.00 11.71 10.99
CA ARG A 102 -13.80 12.09 11.75
C ARG A 102 -12.61 12.38 10.84
N ALA A 103 -12.45 11.64 9.73
CA ALA A 103 -11.42 11.91 8.73
C ALA A 103 -11.64 13.29 8.10
N GLU A 104 -12.88 13.57 7.67
CA GLU A 104 -13.23 14.84 7.05
C GLU A 104 -13.04 16.02 8.03
N LEU A 105 -13.48 15.87 9.28
CA LEU A 105 -13.35 16.92 10.29
C LEU A 105 -11.89 17.24 10.65
N MET A 106 -11.03 16.22 10.70
CA MET A 106 -9.64 16.38 11.15
C MET A 106 -8.69 16.77 10.03
N THR A 107 -8.90 16.24 8.83
CA THR A 107 -7.95 16.34 7.72
C THR A 107 -8.49 17.11 6.53
N GLY A 108 -9.80 17.39 6.50
CA GLY A 108 -10.49 17.94 5.32
C GLY A 108 -10.82 16.89 4.25
N GLU A 109 -10.46 15.63 4.48
CA GLU A 109 -10.52 14.56 3.49
C GLU A 109 -11.42 13.42 3.97
N THR A 110 -12.25 12.87 3.08
CA THR A 110 -13.22 11.83 3.46
C THR A 110 -12.58 10.47 3.75
N GLU A 111 -11.36 10.26 3.25
CA GLU A 111 -10.60 9.03 3.34
C GLU A 111 -9.11 9.35 3.52
N VAL A 112 -8.45 8.62 4.42
CA VAL A 112 -7.03 8.78 4.70
C VAL A 112 -6.34 7.42 4.85
N LEU A 113 -5.02 7.40 4.70
CA LEU A 113 -4.18 6.22 4.89
C LEU A 113 -3.49 6.26 6.26
N ALA A 114 -3.67 5.21 7.05
CA ALA A 114 -3.00 5.03 8.34
C ALA A 114 -2.19 3.73 8.35
N ALA A 115 -0.92 3.79 8.77
CA ALA A 115 -0.09 2.61 8.89
C ALA A 115 -0.66 1.64 9.94
N ALA A 116 -0.66 0.34 9.65
CA ALA A 116 -1.26 -0.68 10.51
C ALA A 116 -0.69 -0.68 11.93
N ARG A 117 0.61 -0.41 12.10
CA ARG A 117 1.27 -0.28 13.42
C ARG A 117 0.68 0.84 14.30
N ASP A 118 0.13 1.87 13.68
CA ASP A 118 -0.45 3.02 14.37
C ASP A 118 -1.88 2.77 14.86
N LEU A 119 -2.49 1.70 14.34
CA LEU A 119 -3.78 1.18 14.78
C LEU A 119 -3.65 0.20 15.96
N VAL A 120 -2.44 -0.27 16.29
CA VAL A 120 -2.22 -1.25 17.37
C VAL A 120 -2.77 -0.74 18.70
N GLY A 121 -3.54 -1.60 19.37
CA GLY A 121 -4.21 -1.28 20.63
C GLY A 121 -5.53 -0.54 20.47
N ARG A 122 -6.03 -0.40 19.23
CA ARG A 122 -7.34 0.19 18.91
C ARG A 122 -8.23 -0.89 18.32
N GLY A 123 -9.44 -1.05 18.87
CA GLY A 123 -10.26 -2.23 18.58
C GLY A 123 -9.50 -3.53 18.83
N GLN A 124 -9.62 -4.48 17.89
CA GLN A 124 -8.91 -5.76 17.93
C GLN A 124 -7.75 -5.80 16.92
N VAL A 125 -6.84 -4.81 17.02
CA VAL A 125 -5.60 -4.75 16.23
C VAL A 125 -4.39 -5.06 17.12
N THR A 126 -3.64 -6.11 16.78
CA THR A 126 -2.53 -6.63 17.59
C THR A 126 -1.29 -6.92 16.75
N ILE A 127 -0.13 -6.99 17.40
CA ILE A 127 1.11 -7.48 16.80
C ILE A 127 1.11 -9.01 16.90
N GLU A 128 1.43 -9.71 15.82
CA GLU A 128 1.47 -11.18 15.74
C GLU A 128 2.85 -11.66 15.26
N PRO A 129 3.86 -11.74 16.17
CA PRO A 129 5.20 -12.21 15.81
C PRO A 129 5.20 -13.64 15.27
N ARG A 130 6.07 -13.92 14.31
CA ARG A 130 6.22 -15.23 13.66
C ARG A 130 7.69 -15.52 13.39
N ASP A 131 8.06 -16.79 13.36
CA ASP A 131 9.44 -17.19 13.04
C ASP A 131 9.83 -16.76 11.63
N SER A 132 8.91 -16.94 10.68
CA SER A 132 9.11 -16.54 9.29
C SER A 132 7.78 -16.22 8.63
N VAL A 133 7.78 -15.19 7.78
CA VAL A 133 6.62 -14.76 6.99
C VAL A 133 7.06 -14.44 5.58
N GLU A 134 6.28 -14.93 4.61
CA GLU A 134 6.35 -14.50 3.22
C GLU A 134 5.41 -13.32 3.02
N TYR A 135 6.00 -12.19 2.63
CA TYR A 135 5.35 -10.92 2.38
C TYR A 135 5.23 -10.66 0.88
N PHE A 136 4.11 -10.08 0.46
CA PHE A 136 3.77 -9.82 -0.94
C PHE A 136 3.42 -8.34 -1.19
N HIS A 137 3.77 -7.86 -2.39
CA HIS A 137 3.46 -6.52 -2.88
C HIS A 137 2.82 -6.59 -4.25
N LEU A 138 1.88 -5.70 -4.49
CA LEU A 138 1.21 -5.51 -5.77
C LEU A 138 1.53 -4.13 -6.30
N LEU A 139 2.31 -4.07 -7.37
CA LEU A 139 2.70 -2.83 -8.02
C LEU A 139 1.77 -2.58 -9.22
N PHE A 140 1.29 -1.35 -9.34
CA PHE A 140 0.44 -0.89 -10.45
C PHE A 140 1.12 0.25 -11.21
N ASP A 141 0.48 0.79 -12.24
CA ASP A 141 1.00 1.98 -12.94
C ASP A 141 1.06 3.22 -12.06
N ARG A 142 0.19 3.27 -11.04
CA ARG A 142 0.04 4.34 -10.06
C ARG A 142 -0.27 3.74 -8.69
N HIS A 143 -0.32 4.56 -7.66
CA HIS A 143 -0.80 4.09 -6.37
C HIS A 143 -2.31 3.85 -6.42
N GLU A 144 -2.73 2.65 -6.05
CA GLU A 144 -4.14 2.26 -6.07
C GLU A 144 -4.62 1.94 -4.65
N ILE A 145 -5.91 2.17 -4.41
CA ILE A 145 -6.61 1.56 -3.28
C ILE A 145 -7.25 0.27 -3.77
N ILE A 146 -6.90 -0.85 -3.13
CA ILE A 146 -7.40 -2.19 -3.44
C ILE A 146 -8.11 -2.79 -2.22
N PHE A 147 -8.74 -3.95 -2.39
CA PHE A 147 -9.47 -4.62 -1.32
C PHE A 147 -8.78 -5.93 -0.90
N ALA A 148 -8.26 -5.96 0.32
CA ALA A 148 -7.65 -7.13 0.94
C ALA A 148 -8.56 -7.67 2.04
N GLU A 149 -9.00 -8.92 1.91
CA GLU A 149 -10.04 -9.52 2.74
C GLU A 149 -11.29 -8.61 2.85
N GLY A 150 -11.59 -7.85 1.79
CA GLY A 150 -12.70 -6.89 1.74
C GLY A 150 -12.45 -5.53 2.40
N ALA A 151 -11.32 -5.32 3.10
CA ALA A 151 -10.94 -4.00 3.60
C ALA A 151 -10.16 -3.21 2.56
N ALA A 152 -10.47 -1.92 2.44
CA ALA A 152 -9.75 -0.99 1.58
C ALA A 152 -8.35 -0.70 2.14
N THR A 153 -7.36 -0.80 1.27
CA THR A 153 -5.94 -0.72 1.64
C THR A 153 -5.10 -0.28 0.45
N GLU A 154 -3.89 0.17 0.74
CA GLU A 154 -2.98 0.68 -0.27
C GLU A 154 -2.36 -0.46 -1.12
N SER A 155 -2.08 -0.17 -2.39
CA SER A 155 -1.17 -0.98 -3.19
C SER A 155 0.28 -0.64 -2.86
N TYR A 156 1.25 -1.36 -3.42
CA TYR A 156 2.65 -1.02 -3.14
C TYR A 156 3.02 0.34 -3.73
N HIS A 157 3.42 1.27 -2.87
CA HIS A 157 4.02 2.55 -3.23
C HIS A 157 5.49 2.59 -2.79
N PRO A 158 6.47 2.37 -3.68
CA PRO A 158 7.89 2.31 -3.33
C PRO A 158 8.43 3.57 -2.65
N PHE A 159 7.75 4.69 -2.83
CA PHE A 159 8.22 6.03 -2.45
C PHE A 159 7.40 6.71 -1.32
N ALA A 160 6.51 5.96 -0.65
CA ALA A 160 5.48 6.53 0.23
C ALA A 160 5.99 7.08 1.59
N ASP A 161 7.07 6.53 2.17
CA ASP A 161 7.55 6.84 3.54
C ASP A 161 8.78 7.77 3.57
N GLY A 162 9.29 8.23 2.42
CA GLY A 162 10.51 9.05 2.34
C GLY A 162 10.63 9.93 1.11
N LEU A 163 9.59 9.98 0.26
CA LEU A 163 9.48 10.86 -0.90
C LEU A 163 8.07 11.43 -0.97
N THR A 164 7.56 11.94 0.15
CA THR A 164 6.31 12.72 0.18
C THR A 164 6.35 13.93 -0.76
N VAL A 165 7.52 14.30 -1.25
CA VAL A 165 7.78 14.79 -2.61
C VAL A 165 9.12 14.15 -2.94
N LEU A 166 9.35 13.55 -4.11
CA LEU A 166 10.72 13.33 -4.57
C LEU A 166 11.46 14.66 -4.32
N ALA A 167 12.55 14.66 -3.54
CA ALA A 167 13.23 15.91 -3.18
C ALA A 167 13.39 16.75 -4.47
N PRO A 168 13.19 18.07 -4.47
CA PRO A 168 13.21 18.85 -5.71
C PRO A 168 14.41 18.53 -6.59
N GLU A 169 15.53 18.16 -5.97
CA GLU A 169 16.76 17.67 -6.58
C GLU A 169 16.60 16.30 -7.26
N THR A 170 15.96 15.32 -6.62
CA THR A 170 15.64 14.00 -7.22
C THR A 170 14.57 14.12 -8.30
N MET A 171 13.56 14.98 -8.13
CA MET A 171 12.62 15.30 -9.21
C MET A 171 13.32 15.99 -10.37
N ALA A 172 14.22 16.94 -10.10
CA ALA A 172 15.00 17.61 -11.13
C ALA A 172 15.96 16.63 -11.83
N GLU A 173 16.53 15.68 -11.09
CA GLU A 173 17.38 14.62 -11.64
C GLU A 173 16.56 13.66 -12.51
N LEU A 174 15.38 13.21 -12.05
CA LEU A 174 14.48 12.41 -12.86
C LEU A 174 13.96 13.18 -14.08
N ALA A 175 13.59 14.46 -13.94
CA ALA A 175 13.20 15.31 -15.07
C ALA A 175 14.36 15.54 -16.05
N ALA A 176 15.61 15.63 -15.57
CA ALA A 176 16.79 15.76 -16.41
C ALA A 176 17.16 14.44 -17.12
N ILE A 177 16.96 13.29 -16.46
CA ILE A 177 17.14 11.96 -17.05
C ILE A 177 16.01 11.65 -18.06
N PHE A 178 14.81 12.18 -17.82
CA PHE A 178 13.61 11.91 -18.63
C PHE A 178 12.91 13.21 -19.09
N PRO A 179 13.56 14.05 -19.93
CA PRO A 179 13.08 15.40 -20.25
C PRO A 179 11.77 15.45 -21.05
N ASP A 180 11.38 14.36 -21.74
CA ASP A 180 10.08 14.32 -22.43
C ASP A 180 8.94 13.78 -21.55
N LEU A 181 9.13 13.69 -20.24
CA LEU A 181 8.09 13.41 -19.26
C LEU A 181 7.75 14.68 -18.48
N GLY A 182 6.63 15.31 -18.86
CA GLY A 182 6.15 16.52 -18.20
C GLY A 182 5.69 16.26 -16.75
N PRO A 183 5.54 17.30 -15.90
CA PRO A 183 5.14 17.19 -14.50
C PRO A 183 3.91 16.29 -14.26
N ALA A 184 2.87 16.45 -15.08
CA ALA A 184 1.63 15.68 -15.00
C ALA A 184 1.81 14.17 -15.23
N PHE A 185 2.86 13.74 -15.95
CA PHE A 185 3.15 12.31 -16.09
C PHE A 185 3.53 11.71 -14.74
N TRP A 186 4.27 12.43 -13.92
CA TRP A 186 4.76 11.91 -12.64
C TRP A 186 3.62 11.79 -11.63
N GLU A 187 2.72 12.77 -11.58
CA GLU A 187 1.54 12.78 -10.71
C GLU A 187 0.62 11.55 -10.94
N ASP A 188 0.53 11.08 -12.18
CA ASP A 188 -0.31 9.96 -12.61
C ASP A 188 0.40 8.61 -12.67
N THR A 189 1.59 8.49 -12.09
CA THR A 189 2.38 7.25 -12.10
C THR A 189 2.71 6.75 -10.71
N LEU A 190 3.36 5.59 -10.63
CA LEU A 190 3.92 4.98 -9.41
C LEU A 190 5.00 5.84 -8.73
N LEU A 191 5.42 6.92 -9.38
CA LEU A 191 6.31 7.96 -8.86
C LEU A 191 5.55 9.19 -8.32
N GLY A 192 4.22 9.18 -8.44
CA GLY A 192 3.33 10.23 -7.96
C GLY A 192 3.11 10.19 -6.45
N GLY A 193 2.10 10.93 -5.99
CA GLY A 193 1.70 10.93 -4.59
C GLY A 193 0.89 9.70 -4.20
N THR A 194 0.63 9.56 -2.90
CA THR A 194 -0.26 8.51 -2.41
C THR A 194 -1.71 8.76 -2.86
N ALA A 195 -2.47 7.70 -3.18
CA ALA A 195 -3.87 7.79 -3.60
C ALA A 195 -4.79 8.52 -2.61
N ARG A 196 -4.41 8.56 -1.33
CA ARG A 196 -5.04 9.35 -0.27
C ARG A 196 -3.96 9.99 0.62
N PRO A 197 -4.26 11.10 1.32
CA PRO A 197 -3.36 11.65 2.31
C PRO A 197 -3.06 10.64 3.43
N CYS A 198 -1.86 10.71 3.97
CA CYS A 198 -1.43 9.85 5.05
C CYS A 198 -1.51 10.59 6.38
N VAL A 199 -1.97 9.89 7.41
CA VAL A 199 -2.09 10.42 8.77
C VAL A 199 -1.05 9.81 9.70
N ASP A 200 -0.64 10.57 10.71
CA ASP A 200 0.29 10.10 11.73
C ASP A 200 -0.40 9.23 12.81
N ARG A 201 0.39 8.76 13.76
CA ARG A 201 -0.09 7.94 14.87
C ARG A 201 -1.14 8.62 15.74
N ALA A 202 -1.00 9.91 16.00
CA ALA A 202 -1.91 10.67 16.85
C ALA A 202 -3.23 10.97 16.11
N GLU A 203 -3.17 11.19 14.81
CA GLU A 203 -4.34 11.36 13.96
C GLU A 203 -5.11 10.04 13.79
N ALA A 204 -4.43 8.96 13.40
CA ALA A 204 -5.00 7.61 13.33
C ALA A 204 -5.67 7.19 14.65
N ALA A 205 -5.13 7.67 15.77
CA ALA A 205 -5.69 7.43 17.08
C ALA A 205 -7.09 7.98 17.29
N LEU A 206 -7.29 9.21 16.86
CA LEU A 206 -8.55 9.93 17.02
C LEU A 206 -9.59 9.39 16.04
N LEU A 207 -9.17 8.96 14.85
CA LEU A 207 -10.05 8.35 13.84
C LEU A 207 -10.65 7.03 14.31
N MET A 208 -9.89 6.23 15.05
CA MET A 208 -10.31 4.95 15.59
C MET A 208 -10.93 5.04 17.01
N ALA A 209 -11.14 6.25 17.53
CA ALA A 209 -11.79 6.44 18.83
C ALA A 209 -13.31 6.22 18.70
N GLU A 210 -13.89 5.46 19.64
CA GLU A 210 -15.34 5.26 19.75
C GLU A 210 -16.05 6.57 20.15
#